data_AF-A0A8S3EFP5-F1
#
_entry.id   AF-A0A8S3EFP5-F1
#
_cell.length_a   1.000
_cell.length_b   1.000
_cell.length_c   1.000
_cell.angle_alpha   90.00
_cell.angle_beta   90.00
_cell.angle_gamma   90.00
#
_symmetry.space_group_name_H-M   'P 1'
#
loop_
_entity.id
_entity.type
_entity.pdbx_description
1 polymer ?
#
loop_
_entity_poly.entity_id
_entity_poly.type
_entity_poly.pdbx_seq_one_letter_code
_entity_poly.pdbx_strand_id
1 'polypeptide(L)'
;SDVSPSAISTRLVSGIWWFFTLILISSYTANLAAFLTVEKLVNPIESAEDLAKQTKIKYGVVSGGSTEQFFRESSIPTYQTMWNYMNSYPDAFVGKNQEGIDRVKDESYAFLMESTSIEYTVQRECNLTQIGGLLDNKGYGIGLPEGSPYRERFSEIILDLQEKGIIQKSYNKWWKGKGTCSSEKKDSKANPLGLTNVGGIFVVLLGKRDRQQHILNI
;
A
#
# COMPACT_ATOMS: atom_id res chain seq x y z
N SER A 1 -42.89 -15.74 -30.97
CA SER A 1 -42.66 -16.41 -32.26
C SER A 1 -41.22 -16.23 -32.63
N ASP A 2 -40.41 -17.28 -32.53
CA ASP A 2 -39.00 -17.24 -32.90
C ASP A 2 -38.92 -17.31 -34.43
N VAL A 3 -38.60 -16.19 -35.08
CA VAL A 3 -38.57 -16.08 -36.55
C VAL A 3 -37.19 -16.54 -37.02
N SER A 4 -37.08 -17.82 -37.38
CA SER A 4 -35.85 -18.34 -37.99
C SER A 4 -35.77 -17.87 -39.46
N PRO A 5 -34.67 -17.23 -39.90
CA PRO A 5 -34.53 -16.80 -41.28
C PRO A 5 -34.54 -17.98 -42.26
N SER A 6 -35.40 -17.90 -43.27
CA SER A 6 -35.63 -18.96 -44.27
C SER A 6 -34.64 -18.94 -45.43
N ALA A 7 -34.05 -17.79 -45.77
CA ALA A 7 -33.10 -17.64 -46.87
C ALA A 7 -31.64 -17.98 -46.48
N ILE A 8 -30.88 -18.57 -47.41
CA ILE A 8 -29.48 -18.97 -47.18
C ILE A 8 -28.57 -17.76 -46.89
N SER A 9 -28.81 -16.62 -47.53
CA SER A 9 -28.08 -15.37 -47.31
C SER A 9 -28.29 -14.81 -45.90
N THR A 10 -29.52 -14.83 -45.39
CA THR A 10 -29.85 -14.34 -44.03
C THR A 10 -29.33 -15.28 -42.94
N ARG A 11 -29.19 -16.58 -43.22
CA ARG A 11 -28.49 -17.53 -42.33
C ARG A 11 -27.00 -17.24 -42.22
N LEU A 12 -26.34 -16.90 -43.33
CA LEU A 12 -24.90 -16.58 -43.33
C LEU A 12 -24.60 -15.28 -42.56
N VAL A 13 -25.42 -14.25 -42.76
CA VAL A 13 -25.35 -12.99 -41.98
C VAL A 13 -25.60 -13.25 -40.50
N SER A 14 -26.60 -14.08 -40.17
CA SER A 14 -26.87 -14.47 -38.78
C SER A 14 -25.69 -15.22 -38.16
N GLY A 15 -25.04 -16.12 -38.91
CA GLY A 15 -23.85 -16.85 -38.45
C GLY A 15 -22.67 -15.92 -38.15
N ILE A 16 -22.40 -14.95 -39.02
CA ILE A 16 -21.35 -13.93 -38.81
C ILE A 16 -21.68 -13.06 -37.58
N TRP A 17 -22.93 -12.65 -37.44
CA TRP A 17 -23.39 -11.88 -36.28
C TRP A 17 -23.25 -12.67 -34.97
N TRP A 18 -23.63 -13.94 -34.97
CA TRP A 18 -23.47 -14.84 -33.83
C TRP A 18 -21.99 -15.02 -33.46
N PHE A 19 -21.11 -15.16 -34.45
CA PHE A 19 -19.68 -15.27 -34.21
C PHE A 19 -19.09 -13.97 -33.64
N PHE A 20 -19.48 -12.82 -34.19
CA PHE A 20 -19.08 -11.51 -33.69
C PHE A 20 -19.53 -11.27 -32.25
N THR A 21 -20.80 -11.57 -31.94
CA THR A 21 -21.34 -11.44 -30.58
C THR A 21 -20.66 -12.39 -29.60
N LEU A 22 -20.33 -13.62 -30.00
CA LEU A 22 -19.56 -14.56 -29.18
C LEU A 22 -18.18 -13.99 -28.84
N ILE A 23 -17.45 -13.45 -29.81
CA ILE A 23 -16.12 -12.83 -29.59
C ILE A 23 -16.22 -11.64 -28.62
N LEU A 24 -17.25 -10.80 -28.77
CA LEU A 24 -17.48 -9.66 -27.89
C LEU A 24 -17.75 -10.09 -26.45
N ILE A 25 -18.66 -11.06 -26.24
CA ILE A 25 -19.00 -11.58 -24.91
C ILE A 25 -17.76 -12.25 -24.30
N SER A 26 -17.02 -13.04 -25.07
CA SER A 26 -15.78 -13.69 -24.61
C SER A 26 -14.72 -12.67 -24.18
N SER A 27 -14.48 -11.62 -24.97
CA SER A 27 -13.51 -10.58 -24.63
C SER A 27 -13.94 -9.78 -23.40
N TYR A 28 -15.24 -9.47 -23.28
CA TYR A 28 -15.79 -8.77 -22.14
C TYR A 28 -15.68 -9.60 -20.86
N THR A 29 -16.10 -10.87 -20.90
CA THR A 29 -16.02 -11.79 -19.76
C THR A 29 -14.58 -12.04 -19.32
N ALA A 30 -13.63 -12.14 -20.26
CA ALA A 30 -12.21 -12.26 -19.96
C ALA A 30 -11.64 -11.02 -19.26
N ASN A 31 -11.92 -9.82 -19.76
CA ASN A 31 -11.44 -8.58 -19.15
C ASN A 31 -12.10 -8.32 -17.79
N LEU A 32 -13.39 -8.67 -17.66
CA LEU A 32 -14.10 -8.61 -16.38
C LEU A 32 -13.48 -9.58 -15.36
N ALA A 33 -13.19 -10.82 -15.74
CA ALA A 33 -12.54 -11.80 -14.86
C ALA A 33 -11.13 -11.35 -14.46
N ALA A 34 -10.37 -10.77 -15.39
CA ALA A 34 -9.06 -10.17 -15.08
C ALA A 34 -9.19 -9.03 -14.06
N PHE A 35 -10.20 -8.16 -14.19
CA PHE A 35 -10.44 -7.10 -13.22
C PHE A 35 -10.87 -7.64 -11.85
N LEU A 36 -11.74 -8.66 -11.81
CA LEU A 36 -12.23 -9.26 -10.57
C LEU A 36 -11.17 -10.06 -9.81
N THR A 37 -10.16 -10.57 -10.51
CA THR A 37 -9.05 -11.31 -9.88
C THR A 37 -7.96 -10.38 -9.37
N VAL A 38 -7.87 -9.15 -9.89
CA VAL A 38 -6.91 -8.16 -9.44
C VAL A 38 -7.55 -7.26 -8.39
N GLU A 39 -7.33 -7.62 -7.12
CA GLU A 39 -7.52 -6.66 -6.05
C GLU A 39 -6.41 -5.61 -6.10
N LYS A 40 -6.71 -4.44 -6.67
CA LYS A 40 -5.82 -3.30 -6.50
C LYS A 40 -6.00 -2.77 -5.07
N LEU A 41 -4.97 -2.96 -4.24
CA LEU A 41 -4.81 -2.18 -3.03
C LEU A 41 -4.62 -0.71 -3.48
N VAL A 42 -5.69 0.08 -3.42
CA VAL A 42 -5.62 1.51 -3.71
C VAL A 42 -5.05 2.17 -2.48
N ASN A 43 -3.73 2.33 -2.45
CA ASN A 43 -3.07 3.09 -1.40
C ASN A 43 -3.35 4.58 -1.65
N PRO A 44 -3.96 5.31 -0.71
CA PRO A 44 -4.28 6.73 -0.91
C PRO A 44 -3.04 7.62 -0.94
N ILE A 45 -1.89 7.11 -0.50
CA ILE A 45 -0.60 7.80 -0.46
C ILE A 45 0.46 6.84 -0.98
N GLU A 46 1.27 7.29 -1.94
CA GLU A 46 2.43 6.53 -2.44
C GLU A 46 3.76 7.13 -1.99
N SER A 47 3.78 8.44 -1.68
CA SER A 47 5.00 9.20 -1.39
C SER A 47 4.83 10.18 -0.22
N ALA A 48 5.97 10.62 0.34
CA ALA A 48 5.97 11.66 1.38
C ALA A 48 5.49 13.02 0.83
N GLU A 49 5.70 13.26 -0.46
CA GLU A 49 5.20 14.44 -1.17
C GLU A 49 3.67 14.47 -1.21
N ASP A 50 3.02 13.32 -1.44
CA ASP A 50 1.56 13.22 -1.44
C ASP A 50 1.01 13.43 -0.03
N LEU A 51 1.71 12.91 0.98
CA LEU A 51 1.39 13.15 2.39
C LEU A 51 1.50 14.63 2.75
N ALA A 52 2.49 15.35 2.22
CA ALA A 52 2.69 16.79 2.44
C ALA A 52 1.63 17.67 1.76
N LYS A 53 1.07 17.24 0.61
CA LYS A 53 0.05 17.98 -0.14
C LYS A 53 -1.34 17.87 0.48
N GLN A 54 -1.60 16.81 1.26
CA GLN A 54 -2.89 16.52 1.85
C GLN A 54 -2.88 16.76 3.37
N THR A 55 -4.05 17.04 3.94
CA THR A 55 -4.22 17.28 5.39
C THR A 55 -5.22 16.32 6.04
N LYS A 56 -5.76 15.35 5.27
CA LYS A 56 -6.78 14.40 5.73
C LYS A 56 -6.18 13.35 6.67
N ILE A 57 -5.01 12.84 6.33
CA ILE A 57 -4.24 11.88 7.11
C ILE A 57 -3.21 12.67 7.92
N LYS A 58 -3.32 12.58 9.25
CA LYS A 58 -2.34 13.19 10.16
C LYS A 58 -1.02 12.42 10.07
N TYR A 59 0.09 13.08 10.33
CA TYR A 59 1.39 12.42 10.36
C TYR A 59 2.33 13.07 11.37
N GLY A 60 3.26 12.29 11.88
CA GLY A 60 4.20 12.77 12.88
C GLY A 60 5.31 11.80 13.25
N VAL A 61 6.12 12.22 14.22
CA VAL A 61 7.39 11.61 14.62
C VAL A 61 7.47 11.50 16.15
N VAL A 62 8.45 10.76 16.65
CA VAL A 62 8.76 10.75 18.08
C VAL A 62 9.35 12.09 18.52
N SER A 63 8.83 12.64 19.62
CA SER A 63 9.35 13.85 20.24
C SER A 63 10.75 13.64 20.82
N GLY A 64 11.67 14.55 20.54
CA GLY A 64 13.10 14.46 20.88
C GLY A 64 13.88 13.46 20.02
N GLY A 65 13.28 12.93 18.95
CA GLY A 65 13.92 11.95 18.07
C GLY A 65 14.85 12.58 17.02
N SER A 66 15.76 11.77 16.47
CA SER A 66 16.63 12.17 15.35
C SER A 66 15.83 12.48 14.07
N THR A 67 14.67 11.85 13.91
CA THR A 67 13.74 12.10 12.80
C THR A 67 13.07 13.47 12.94
N GLU A 68 12.74 13.90 14.16
CA GLU A 68 12.22 15.26 14.41
C GLU A 68 13.27 16.31 14.03
N GLN A 69 14.49 16.14 14.53
CA GLN A 69 15.60 17.04 14.22
C GLN A 69 15.87 17.12 12.71
N PHE A 70 15.76 16.00 12.00
CA PHE A 70 15.90 15.95 10.55
C PHE A 70 14.88 16.85 9.83
N PHE A 71 13.60 16.77 10.17
CA PHE A 71 12.58 17.61 9.54
C PHE A 71 12.78 19.08 9.88
N ARG A 72 13.20 19.39 11.11
CA ARG A 72 13.50 20.75 11.57
C ARG A 72 14.70 21.39 10.84
N GLU A 73 15.75 20.62 10.58
CA GLU A 73 16.99 21.10 9.94
C GLU A 73 16.97 20.96 8.41
N SER A 74 15.96 20.30 7.85
CA SER A 74 15.89 20.05 6.41
C SER A 74 15.76 21.34 5.58
N SER A 75 16.51 21.41 4.48
CA SER A 75 16.44 22.50 3.49
C SER A 75 15.49 22.21 2.33
N ILE A 76 14.84 21.05 2.32
CA ILE A 76 13.98 20.60 1.21
C ILE A 76 12.57 21.19 1.41
N PRO A 77 11.98 21.90 0.42
CA PRO A 77 10.68 22.57 0.58
C PRO A 77 9.54 21.65 1.04
N THR A 78 9.49 20.42 0.54
CA THR A 78 8.50 19.41 0.96
C THR A 78 8.60 19.11 2.45
N TYR A 79 9.82 18.84 2.94
CA TYR A 79 10.06 18.50 4.34
C TYR A 79 9.88 19.68 5.28
N GLN A 80 10.20 20.89 4.83
CA GLN A 80 9.86 22.12 5.57
C GLN A 80 8.36 22.32 5.70
N THR A 81 7.59 22.02 4.65
CA THR A 81 6.12 22.06 4.70
C THR A 81 5.58 21.04 5.69
N MET A 82 6.12 19.81 5.67
CA MET A 82 5.79 18.77 6.64
C MET A 82 6.13 19.17 8.07
N TRP A 83 7.31 19.78 8.29
CA TRP A 83 7.72 20.30 9.59
C TRP A 83 6.77 21.39 10.08
N ASN A 84 6.42 22.35 9.22
CA ASN A 84 5.48 23.42 9.58
C ASN A 84 4.10 22.87 9.95
N TYR A 85 3.63 21.83 9.26
CA TYR A 85 2.41 21.12 9.63
C TYR A 85 2.54 20.46 11.02
N MET A 86 3.59 19.66 11.24
CA MET A 86 3.82 18.98 12.52
C MET A 86 3.96 19.98 13.68
N ASN A 87 4.67 21.08 13.47
CA ASN A 87 4.85 22.14 14.46
C ASN A 87 3.56 22.92 14.76
N SER A 88 2.62 22.97 13.80
CA SER A 88 1.29 23.58 14.01
C SER A 88 0.34 22.69 14.81
N TYR A 89 0.57 21.38 14.81
CA TYR A 89 -0.27 20.39 15.49
C TYR A 89 0.58 19.58 16.50
N PRO A 90 0.67 20.00 17.77
CA PRO A 90 1.46 19.29 18.78
C PRO A 90 0.94 17.87 19.07
N ASP A 91 -0.33 17.60 18.78
CA ASP A 91 -0.94 16.26 18.81
C ASP A 91 -0.32 15.30 17.77
N ALA A 92 0.44 15.78 16.79
CA ALA A 92 1.12 14.93 15.82
C ALA A 92 2.31 14.18 16.43
N PHE A 93 2.91 14.67 17.51
CA PHE A 93 4.08 14.03 18.10
C PHE A 93 3.67 12.90 19.04
N VAL A 94 4.50 11.86 19.11
CA VAL A 94 4.33 10.73 20.03
C VAL A 94 5.53 10.62 20.98
N GLY A 95 5.32 10.07 22.19
CA GLY A 95 6.40 9.93 23.17
C GLY A 95 7.29 8.72 22.90
N LYS A 96 6.74 7.64 22.35
CA LYS A 96 7.47 6.39 22.08
C LYS A 96 7.08 5.78 20.73
N ASN A 97 7.98 4.97 20.17
CA ASN A 97 7.71 4.23 18.92
C ASN A 97 6.47 3.33 19.02
N GLN A 98 6.26 2.66 20.17
CA GLN A 98 5.12 1.77 20.35
C GLN A 98 3.78 2.53 20.31
N GLU A 99 3.72 3.69 20.95
CA GLU A 99 2.55 4.57 20.94
C GLU A 99 2.24 5.05 19.51
N GLY A 100 3.27 5.40 18.73
CA GLY A 100 3.10 5.72 17.31
C GLY A 100 2.54 4.55 16.50
N ILE A 101 3.02 3.33 16.75
CA ILE A 101 2.52 2.13 16.07
C ILE A 101 1.05 1.85 16.43
N ASP A 102 0.68 1.93 17.70
CA ASP A 102 -0.69 1.67 18.15
C ASP A 102 -1.66 2.73 17.58
N ARG A 103 -1.22 3.99 17.52
CA ARG A 103 -1.98 5.09 16.92
C ARG A 103 -2.24 4.90 15.43
N VAL A 104 -1.26 4.39 14.66
CA VAL A 104 -1.45 4.05 13.24
C VAL A 104 -2.51 2.94 13.04
N LYS A 105 -2.66 2.04 14.02
CA LYS A 105 -3.67 0.96 13.94
C LYS A 105 -5.08 1.47 14.23
N ASP A 106 -5.21 2.43 15.14
CA ASP A 106 -6.51 2.88 15.64
C ASP A 106 -7.09 4.06 14.84
N GLU A 107 -6.25 4.94 14.28
CA GLU A 107 -6.68 6.12 13.54
C GLU A 107 -5.99 6.28 12.18
N SER A 108 -6.52 7.17 11.33
CA SER A 108 -5.90 7.54 10.04
C SER A 108 -4.68 8.45 10.25
N TYR A 109 -3.61 7.85 10.77
CA TYR A 109 -2.35 8.50 11.11
C TYR A 109 -1.18 7.79 10.42
N ALA A 110 -0.22 8.56 9.91
CA ALA A 110 1.02 8.05 9.33
C ALA A 110 2.20 8.36 10.26
N PHE A 111 2.84 7.31 10.76
CA PHE A 111 3.97 7.44 11.66
C PHE A 111 5.29 7.36 10.91
N LEU A 112 6.11 8.40 11.04
CA LEU A 112 7.44 8.49 10.43
C LEU A 112 8.49 8.00 11.43
N MET A 113 9.17 6.92 11.08
CA MET A 113 10.16 6.23 11.90
C MET A 113 11.34 5.78 11.03
N GLU A 114 12.43 5.37 11.67
CA GLU A 114 13.60 4.83 10.98
C GLU A 114 13.28 3.53 10.21
N SER A 115 13.87 3.39 9.03
CA SER A 115 13.61 2.30 8.07
C SER A 115 13.79 0.90 8.67
N THR A 116 14.84 0.70 9.48
CA THR A 116 15.14 -0.58 10.16
C THR A 116 14.07 -0.95 11.17
N SER A 117 13.53 0.04 11.90
CA SER A 117 12.46 -0.15 12.89
C SER A 117 11.13 -0.42 12.19
N ILE A 118 10.87 0.22 11.05
CA ILE A 118 9.70 -0.06 10.22
C ILE A 118 9.77 -1.49 9.68
N GLU A 119 10.89 -1.89 9.07
CA GLU A 119 11.07 -3.25 8.53
C GLU A 119 10.85 -4.31 9.63
N TYR A 120 11.40 -4.06 10.83
CA TYR A 120 11.23 -4.96 11.98
C TYR A 120 9.76 -5.13 12.39
N THR A 121 9.01 -4.03 12.40
CA THR A 121 7.63 -3.99 12.87
C THR A 121 6.68 -4.60 11.83
N VAL A 122 6.83 -4.22 10.55
CA VAL A 122 6.01 -4.76 9.44
C VAL A 122 6.19 -6.27 9.29
N GLN A 123 7.37 -6.81 9.56
CA GLN A 123 7.59 -8.27 9.56
C GLN A 123 6.83 -9.01 10.67
N ARG A 124 6.41 -8.31 11.73
CA ARG A 124 5.69 -8.90 12.88
C ARG A 124 4.20 -8.60 12.86
N GLU A 125 3.85 -7.39 12.42
CA GLU A 125 2.51 -6.83 12.41
C GLU A 125 2.03 -6.66 10.97
N CYS A 126 1.22 -7.60 10.47
CA CYS A 126 0.87 -7.65 9.05
C CYS A 126 -0.20 -6.64 8.64
N ASN A 127 -0.79 -5.95 9.62
CA ASN A 127 -1.76 -4.86 9.40
C ASN A 127 -1.07 -3.54 9.04
N LEU A 128 0.26 -3.46 9.21
CA LEU A 128 1.04 -2.28 8.89
C LEU A 128 1.69 -2.44 7.53
N THR A 129 1.73 -1.36 6.76
CA THR A 129 2.36 -1.31 5.45
C THR A 129 3.35 -0.16 5.41
N GLN A 130 4.56 -0.43 4.93
CA GLN A 130 5.53 0.62 4.64
C GLN A 130 5.14 1.33 3.34
N ILE A 131 5.07 2.65 3.37
CA ILE A 131 4.76 3.50 2.22
C ILE A 131 6.00 4.34 1.89
N GLY A 132 6.31 4.44 0.60
CA GLY A 132 7.45 5.22 0.11
C GLY A 132 8.82 4.56 0.33
N GLY A 133 9.86 5.31 -0.01
CA GLY A 133 11.26 4.92 0.13
C GLY A 133 11.93 5.51 1.37
N LEU A 134 13.26 5.44 1.41
CA LEU A 134 14.03 6.13 2.44
C LEU A 134 14.01 7.65 2.21
N LEU A 135 13.66 8.42 3.24
CA LEU A 135 13.66 9.89 3.20
C LEU A 135 15.05 10.48 3.43
N ASP A 136 15.90 9.73 4.12
CA ASP A 136 17.30 10.03 4.42
C ASP A 136 18.18 8.78 4.30
N ASN A 137 19.49 8.99 4.19
CA ASN A 137 20.47 7.91 4.25
C ASN A 137 21.26 8.05 5.56
N LYS A 138 20.81 7.33 6.59
CA LYS A 138 21.46 7.26 7.90
C LYS A 138 21.85 5.82 8.21
N GLY A 139 22.89 5.67 9.03
CA GLY A 139 23.37 4.38 9.50
C GLY A 139 23.65 4.39 10.99
N TYR A 140 23.56 3.21 11.61
CA TYR A 140 23.95 3.04 13.00
C TYR A 140 25.47 2.91 13.15
N GLY A 141 26.01 3.57 14.16
CA GLY A 141 27.41 3.48 14.55
C GLY A 141 27.57 3.25 16.04
N ILE A 142 28.74 2.73 16.43
CA ILE A 142 29.11 2.57 17.84
C ILE A 142 29.84 3.84 18.28
N GLY A 143 29.24 4.59 19.20
CA GLY A 143 29.86 5.78 19.79
C GLY A 143 30.89 5.40 20.85
N LEU A 144 32.13 5.88 20.70
CA LEU A 144 33.19 5.78 21.70
C LEU A 144 33.56 7.19 22.19
N PRO A 145 34.05 7.34 23.45
CA PRO A 145 34.53 8.63 23.93
C PRO A 145 35.60 9.22 23.01
N GLU A 146 35.64 10.55 22.93
CA GLU A 146 36.65 11.26 22.15
C GLU A 146 38.06 10.90 22.64
N GLY A 147 38.97 10.62 21.71
CA GLY A 147 40.34 10.19 22.03
C GLY A 147 40.48 8.73 22.50
N SER A 148 39.42 7.91 22.44
CA SER A 148 39.50 6.50 22.83
C SER A 148 40.51 5.71 21.98
N PRO A 149 41.47 4.98 22.57
CA PRO A 149 42.45 4.18 21.84
C PRO A 149 41.80 2.97 21.13
N TYR A 150 40.57 2.62 21.48
CA TYR A 150 39.87 1.47 20.91
C TYR A 150 39.16 1.78 19.59
N ARG A 151 39.01 3.06 19.23
CA ARG A 151 38.25 3.47 18.03
C ARG A 151 38.74 2.80 16.76
N GLU A 152 40.06 2.81 16.54
CA GLU A 152 40.69 2.20 15.37
C GLU A 152 40.47 0.69 15.37
N ARG A 153 40.72 0.03 16.51
CA ARG A 153 40.54 -1.41 16.66
C ARG A 153 39.10 -1.87 16.42
N PHE A 154 38.10 -1.14 16.93
CA PHE A 154 36.69 -1.44 16.67
C PHE A 154 36.34 -1.26 15.20
N SER A 155 36.89 -0.23 14.55
CA SER A 155 36.63 0.04 13.13
C SER A 155 37.19 -1.09 12.26
N GLU A 156 38.42 -1.55 12.52
CA GLU A 156 39.02 -2.72 11.85
C GLU A 156 38.15 -3.98 12.00
N ILE A 157 37.69 -4.27 13.22
CA ILE A 157 36.89 -5.46 13.49
C ILE A 157 35.53 -5.38 12.78
N ILE A 158 34.90 -4.20 12.75
CA ILE A 158 33.62 -4.01 12.04
C ILE A 158 33.80 -4.27 10.54
N LEU A 159 34.89 -3.81 9.94
CA LEU A 159 35.21 -4.06 8.53
C LEU A 159 35.43 -5.56 8.27
N ASP A 160 36.21 -6.25 9.11
CA ASP A 160 36.42 -7.70 9.01
C ASP A 160 35.10 -8.49 9.13
N LEU A 161 34.20 -8.08 10.04
CA LEU A 161 32.87 -8.69 10.18
C LEU A 161 31.97 -8.42 8.97
N GLN A 162 32.12 -7.26 8.32
CA GLN A 162 31.38 -6.90 7.12
C GLN A 162 31.88 -7.69 5.91
N GLU A 163 33.20 -7.79 5.70
CA GLU A 163 33.83 -8.58 4.64
C GLU A 163 33.46 -10.07 4.75
N LYS A 164 33.43 -10.60 5.97
CA LYS A 164 32.98 -11.99 6.24
C LYS A 164 31.46 -12.17 6.11
N GLY A 165 30.69 -11.10 5.90
CA GLY A 165 29.23 -11.14 5.78
C GLY A 165 28.51 -11.54 7.07
N ILE A 166 29.18 -11.51 8.23
CA ILE A 166 28.61 -11.92 9.53
C ILE A 166 27.52 -10.95 9.96
N ILE A 167 27.69 -9.65 9.68
CA ILE A 167 26.69 -8.62 9.96
C ILE A 167 25.41 -8.91 9.17
N GLN A 168 25.52 -9.19 7.86
CA GLN A 168 24.36 -9.51 7.03
C GLN A 168 23.67 -10.80 7.47
N LYS A 169 24.45 -11.82 7.84
CA LYS A 169 23.92 -13.08 8.39
C LYS A 169 23.15 -12.84 9.70
N SER A 170 23.67 -11.97 10.56
CA SER A 170 23.02 -11.58 11.81
C SER A 170 21.74 -10.78 11.54
N TYR A 171 21.78 -9.83 10.61
CA TYR A 171 20.62 -9.05 10.18
C TYR A 171 19.48 -9.96 9.72
N ASN A 172 19.76 -10.85 8.76
CA ASN A 172 18.76 -11.79 8.24
C ASN A 172 18.21 -12.70 9.34
N LYS A 173 19.03 -13.11 10.31
CA LYS A 173 18.60 -13.94 11.44
C LYS A 173 17.62 -13.21 12.37
N TRP A 174 17.86 -11.94 12.67
CA TRP A 174 17.09 -11.20 13.69
C TRP A 174 15.90 -10.43 13.12
N TRP A 175 16.01 -9.91 11.90
CA TRP A 175 14.90 -9.27 11.19
C TRP A 175 14.06 -10.34 10.48
N LYS A 176 14.57 -10.90 9.38
CA LYS A 176 13.79 -11.77 8.48
C LYS A 176 13.43 -13.14 9.07
N GLY A 177 14.29 -13.72 9.91
CA GLY A 177 14.14 -15.09 10.41
C GLY A 177 13.06 -15.31 11.47
N LYS A 178 12.44 -14.24 11.99
CA LYS A 178 11.40 -14.30 13.04
C LYS A 178 10.11 -13.58 12.69
N GLY A 179 9.94 -13.16 11.44
CA GLY A 179 8.71 -12.51 11.01
C GLY A 179 7.52 -13.48 11.07
N THR A 180 6.49 -13.12 11.84
CA THR A 180 5.19 -13.81 11.88
C THR A 180 4.37 -13.52 10.62
N CYS A 181 4.64 -12.40 9.96
CA CYS A 181 4.17 -12.15 8.61
C CYS A 181 5.02 -13.01 7.67
N SER A 182 4.68 -14.29 7.63
CA SER A 182 4.84 -15.08 6.43
C SER A 182 4.44 -14.17 5.28
N SER A 183 5.30 -14.00 4.27
CA SER A 183 4.76 -13.87 2.91
C SER A 183 3.95 -15.14 2.73
N GLU A 184 2.72 -15.12 3.25
CA GLU A 184 1.73 -16.06 2.88
C GLU A 184 1.78 -15.92 1.38
N LYS A 185 2.24 -16.99 0.74
CA LYS A 185 1.49 -17.56 -0.35
C LYS A 185 0.04 -17.48 0.11
N LYS A 186 -0.57 -16.30 -0.03
CA LYS A 186 -2.00 -16.15 -0.11
C LYS A 186 -2.27 -17.08 -1.27
N ASP A 187 -2.70 -18.29 -0.95
CA ASP A 187 -3.30 -19.17 -1.92
C ASP A 187 -4.15 -18.23 -2.76
N SER A 188 -3.92 -18.25 -4.07
CA SER A 188 -4.57 -17.39 -5.06
C SER A 188 -6.07 -17.71 -5.15
N LYS A 189 -6.75 -17.79 -4.02
CA LYS A 189 -8.18 -17.87 -3.86
C LYS A 189 -8.64 -16.43 -4.02
N ALA A 190 -9.24 -16.18 -5.16
CA ALA A 190 -9.95 -14.95 -5.43
C ALA A 190 -10.87 -14.64 -4.24
N ASN A 191 -10.85 -13.40 -3.76
CA ASN A 191 -11.78 -12.97 -2.73
C ASN A 191 -13.22 -13.14 -3.26
N PRO A 192 -14.15 -13.56 -2.39
CA PRO A 192 -15.53 -13.75 -2.77
C PRO A 192 -16.12 -12.42 -3.29
N LEU A 193 -16.81 -12.47 -4.42
CA LEU A 193 -17.46 -11.29 -4.98
C LEU A 193 -18.53 -10.76 -4.01
N GLY A 194 -18.33 -9.52 -3.54
CA GLY A 194 -19.30 -8.82 -2.70
C GLY A 194 -20.47 -8.21 -3.51
N LEU A 195 -21.57 -7.92 -2.80
CA LEU A 195 -22.74 -7.23 -3.37
C LEU A 195 -22.40 -5.85 -3.96
N THR A 196 -21.33 -5.22 -3.49
CA THR A 196 -20.78 -3.95 -4.03
C THR A 196 -20.40 -4.06 -5.50
N ASN A 197 -19.93 -5.21 -5.95
CA ASN A 197 -19.46 -5.42 -7.32
C ASN A 197 -20.62 -5.76 -8.28
N VAL A 198 -21.71 -6.32 -7.75
CA VAL A 198 -22.89 -6.79 -8.53
C VAL A 198 -24.09 -5.84 -8.37
N GLY A 199 -24.05 -4.91 -7.41
CA GLY A 199 -25.14 -3.99 -7.06
C GLY A 199 -25.64 -3.14 -8.23
N GLY A 200 -24.75 -2.74 -9.15
CA GLY A 200 -25.13 -2.00 -10.35
C GLY A 200 -26.12 -2.74 -11.25
N ILE A 201 -26.05 -4.07 -11.32
CA ILE A 201 -26.99 -4.88 -12.11
C ILE A 201 -28.40 -4.81 -11.50
N PHE A 202 -28.52 -4.84 -10.17
CA PHE A 202 -29.80 -4.70 -9.49
C PHE A 202 -30.44 -3.33 -9.73
N VAL A 203 -29.64 -2.25 -9.73
CA VAL A 203 -30.13 -0.90 -10.03
C VAL A 203 -30.65 -0.81 -11.47
N VAL A 204 -29.95 -1.41 -12.44
CA VAL A 204 -30.40 -1.44 -13.85
C VAL A 204 -31.69 -2.25 -14.00
N LEU A 205 -31.79 -3.41 -13.33
CA LEU A 205 -32.99 -4.25 -13.35
C LEU A 205 -34.20 -3.52 -12.76
N LEU A 206 -34.02 -2.84 -11.62
CA LEU A 206 -35.09 -2.06 -10.97
C LEU A 206 -35.48 -0.82 -11.79
N GLY A 207 -34.50 -0.06 -12.30
CA GLY A 207 -34.75 1.11 -13.14
C GLY A 207 -35.41 0.80 -14.48
N LYS A 208 -35.24 -0.42 -15.01
CA LYS A 208 -35.95 -0.90 -16.21
C LYS A 208 -37.40 -1.30 -15.88
N ARG A 209 -37.66 -1.80 -14.67
CA ARG A 209 -39.01 -2.12 -14.18
C ARG A 209 -39.86 -0.86 -13.99
N ASP A 210 -39.31 0.18 -13.38
CA ASP A 210 -40.03 1.46 -13.19
C ASP A 210 -40.38 2.15 -14.52
N ARG A 211 -39.50 2.03 -15.52
CA ARG A 211 -39.76 2.56 -16.86
C ARG A 211 -40.84 1.79 -17.62
N GLN A 212 -40.98 0.48 -17.37
CA GLN A 212 -42.11 -0.30 -17.91
C GLN A 212 -43.43 0.02 -17.21
N GLN A 213 -43.42 0.25 -15.89
CA GLN A 213 -44.62 0.67 -15.16
C GLN A 213 -45.16 2.02 -15.68
N HIS A 214 -44.28 2.95 -16.04
CA HIS A 214 -44.65 4.26 -16.59
C HIS A 214 -45.19 4.23 -18.03
N ILE A 215 -44.83 3.22 -18.83
CA ILE A 215 -45.33 3.04 -20.21
C ILE A 215 -46.67 2.27 -20.24
N LEU A 216 -46.97 1.49 -19.19
CA LEU A 216 -48.23 0.74 -19.07
C LEU A 216 -49.37 1.56 -18.43
N ASN A 217 -49.08 2.76 -17.90
CA ASN A 217 -50.05 3.68 -17.28
C ASN A 217 -50.32 4.94 -18.15
N ILE A 218 -49.94 4.93 -19.43
CA ILE A 218 -50.34 5.89 -20.48
C ILE A 218 -51.05 5.09 -21.57
#